data_AF-A0A1N6U044-F1
#
_entry.id   AF-A0A1N6U044-F1
#
_cell.length_a   1.000
_cell.length_b   1.000
_cell.length_c   1.000
_cell.angle_alpha   90.00
_cell.angle_beta   90.00
_cell.angle_gamma   90.00
#
_symmetry.space_group_name_H-M   'P 1'
#
loop_
_entity.id
_entity.type
_entity.pdbx_description
1 polymer ?
#
loop_
_entity_poly.entity_id
_entity_poly.type
_entity_poly.pdbx_seq_one_letter_code
_entity_poly.pdbx_strand_id
1 'polypeptide(L)'
;MSKVIYDIACDTYLFLFTINYQWGAKDFSSFYEPIKDSNYIFQRAELEKSGETENYYQAVALILKSYWFGFMTLSFGDMPYTNAQQTEIGGDEFFKPVYDEQKVIFSGILQDLEQANTLLKNAGVCAEAVDADVMYKGDALKWRKFANSLSLRFYMRLSEKISTDFDPAANIAKMVNNSGEFPILDSNESNASISFVGTDDINSWIGGPLYFSFR
;
A
#
# COMPACT_ATOMS: atom_id res chain seq x y z
N MET A 1 5.43 44.04 35.26
CA MET A 1 6.22 44.79 34.25
C MET A 1 5.53 44.58 32.91
N SER A 2 4.82 45.60 32.43
CA SER A 2 3.98 45.57 31.23
C SER A 2 4.75 45.93 29.96
N LYS A 3 4.37 45.33 28.82
CA LYS A 3 4.39 45.91 27.45
C LYS A 3 3.67 44.89 26.53
N VAL A 4 2.38 45.07 26.18
CA VAL A 4 1.79 45.93 25.11
C VAL A 4 2.13 45.39 23.71
N ILE A 5 1.24 44.57 23.11
CA ILE A 5 0.22 44.85 22.06
C ILE A 5 0.82 44.99 20.65
N TYR A 6 0.37 44.13 19.72
CA TYR A 6 -0.15 44.59 18.43
C TYR A 6 -1.45 43.84 18.12
N ASP A 7 -2.53 44.60 18.24
CA ASP A 7 -3.88 44.27 17.79
C ASP A 7 -4.01 44.78 16.35
N ILE A 8 -4.14 43.88 15.39
CA ILE A 8 -4.71 44.19 14.08
C ILE A 8 -5.91 43.26 13.94
N ALA A 9 -7.08 43.81 14.25
CA ALA A 9 -8.35 43.23 13.89
C ALA A 9 -8.45 43.11 12.37
N CYS A 10 -8.52 41.87 11.88
CA CYS A 10 -9.06 41.53 10.58
C CYS A 10 -9.81 40.21 10.75
N ASP A 11 -11.14 40.26 10.57
CA ASP A 11 -12.05 39.13 10.61
C ASP A 11 -11.45 37.89 9.96
N THR A 12 -11.13 36.88 10.76
CA THR A 12 -10.88 35.53 10.26
C THR A 12 -11.32 34.55 11.34
N TYR A 13 -12.29 33.70 11.01
CA TYR A 13 -12.67 32.56 11.81
C TYR A 13 -11.43 31.73 12.16
N LEU A 14 -10.94 31.90 13.37
CA LEU A 14 -9.88 31.08 13.94
C LEU A 14 -10.54 29.75 14.30
N PHE A 15 -10.68 28.86 13.31
CA PHE A 15 -10.95 27.45 13.56
C PHE A 15 -9.72 26.91 14.30
N LEU A 16 -9.76 27.01 15.64
CA LEU A 16 -8.91 26.22 16.51
C LEU A 16 -9.31 24.76 16.31
N PHE A 17 -8.73 24.10 15.31
CA PHE A 17 -8.70 22.65 15.25
C PHE A 17 -7.84 22.17 16.41
N THR A 18 -8.48 21.97 17.58
CA THR A 18 -7.89 21.13 18.61
C THR A 18 -7.72 19.75 18.00
N ILE A 19 -6.48 19.32 17.80
CA ILE A 19 -6.18 17.93 17.42
C ILE A 19 -6.59 17.07 18.61
N ASN A 20 -7.84 16.60 18.60
CA ASN A 20 -8.35 15.69 19.61
C ASN A 20 -7.95 14.28 19.20
N TYR A 21 -6.93 13.72 19.87
CA TYR A 21 -6.47 12.35 19.68
C TYR A 21 -7.45 11.33 20.30
N GLN A 22 -8.66 11.21 19.73
CA GLN A 22 -9.68 10.25 20.16
C GLN A 22 -9.47 8.87 19.50
N TRP A 23 -8.25 8.34 19.62
CA TRP A 23 -7.94 6.98 19.15
C TRP A 23 -8.55 5.95 20.11
N GLY A 24 -9.00 4.83 19.55
CA GLY A 24 -9.55 3.71 20.30
C GLY A 24 -9.22 2.39 19.63
N ALA A 25 -9.54 1.29 20.30
CA ALA A 25 -9.37 -0.04 19.72
C ALA A 25 -10.14 -0.14 18.40
N LYS A 26 -9.45 -0.67 17.38
CA LYS A 26 -10.03 -1.02 16.09
C LYS A 26 -9.87 -2.51 15.91
N ASP A 27 -10.91 -3.16 15.38
CA ASP A 27 -10.80 -4.53 14.93
C ASP A 27 -10.02 -4.59 13.60
N PHE A 28 -9.52 -5.78 13.27
CA PHE A 28 -8.74 -5.96 12.04
C PHE A 28 -9.58 -6.29 10.80
N SER A 29 -10.90 -6.48 10.93
CA SER A 29 -11.71 -7.07 9.85
C SER A 29 -11.62 -6.26 8.56
N SER A 30 -11.84 -4.95 8.63
CA SER A 30 -11.79 -4.05 7.48
C SER A 30 -10.41 -3.93 6.84
N PHE A 31 -9.34 -4.25 7.59
CA PHE A 31 -7.98 -4.18 7.06
C PHE A 31 -7.53 -5.49 6.39
N TYR A 32 -8.05 -6.64 6.83
CA TYR A 32 -7.78 -7.94 6.22
C TYR A 32 -8.65 -8.23 4.99
N GLU A 33 -9.78 -7.55 4.81
CA GLU A 33 -10.62 -7.66 3.60
C GLU A 33 -9.80 -7.42 2.31
N PRO A 34 -9.13 -6.27 2.11
CA PRO A 34 -8.36 -6.04 0.87
C PRO A 34 -7.15 -6.98 0.73
N ILE A 35 -6.62 -7.49 1.84
CA ILE A 35 -5.56 -8.52 1.82
C ILE A 35 -6.12 -9.83 1.29
N LYS A 36 -7.36 -10.17 1.66
CA LYS A 36 -8.06 -11.37 1.18
C LYS A 36 -8.29 -11.30 -0.31
N ASP A 37 -8.76 -10.15 -0.79
CA ASP A 37 -8.98 -9.93 -2.21
C ASP A 37 -7.66 -10.02 -2.99
N SER A 38 -6.57 -9.48 -2.44
CA SER A 38 -5.24 -9.61 -3.03
C SER A 38 -4.80 -11.07 -3.15
N ASN A 39 -4.93 -11.86 -2.07
CA ASN A 39 -4.61 -13.30 -2.09
C ASN A 39 -5.49 -14.07 -3.08
N TYR A 40 -6.78 -13.73 -3.16
CA TYR A 40 -7.69 -14.33 -4.12
C TYR A 40 -7.27 -14.03 -5.56
N ILE A 41 -6.93 -12.78 -5.89
CA ILE A 41 -6.44 -12.40 -7.23
C ILE A 41 -5.17 -13.19 -7.57
N PHE A 42 -4.23 -13.31 -6.63
CA PHE A 42 -2.98 -14.05 -6.84
C PHE A 42 -3.26 -15.53 -7.21
N GLN A 43 -4.09 -16.22 -6.42
CA GLN A 43 -4.43 -17.63 -6.64
C GLN A 43 -5.20 -17.84 -7.95
N ARG A 44 -6.12 -16.93 -8.28
CA ARG A 44 -6.93 -17.03 -9.51
C ARG A 44 -6.08 -16.76 -10.75
N ALA A 45 -5.10 -15.86 -10.67
CA ALA A 45 -4.14 -15.64 -11.74
C ALA A 45 -3.36 -16.92 -12.07
N GLU A 46 -2.85 -17.61 -11.05
CA GLU A 46 -2.11 -18.88 -11.20
C GLU A 46 -2.96 -19.99 -11.86
N LEU A 47 -4.26 -20.03 -11.54
CA LEU A 47 -5.16 -21.07 -12.06
C LEU A 47 -5.75 -20.76 -13.44
N GLU A 48 -5.92 -19.48 -13.79
CA GLU A 48 -6.74 -19.08 -14.93
C GLU A 48 -6.00 -18.31 -16.02
N LYS A 49 -4.79 -17.83 -15.72
CA LYS A 49 -3.96 -17.05 -16.65
C LYS A 49 -2.65 -17.76 -16.91
N SER A 50 -1.88 -17.24 -17.86
CA SER A 50 -0.52 -17.71 -18.13
C SER A 50 0.33 -16.57 -18.68
N GLY A 51 1.65 -16.71 -18.55
CA GLY A 51 2.61 -15.77 -19.14
C GLY A 51 2.52 -14.38 -18.51
N GLU A 52 2.59 -13.34 -19.34
CA GLU A 52 2.64 -11.95 -18.85
C GLU A 52 1.37 -11.49 -18.14
N THR A 53 0.20 -12.02 -18.55
CA THR A 53 -1.08 -11.70 -17.88
C THR A 53 -1.12 -12.28 -16.47
N GLU A 54 -0.65 -13.51 -16.29
CA GLU A 54 -0.52 -14.12 -14.95
C GLU A 54 0.42 -13.31 -14.07
N ASN A 55 1.63 -13.02 -14.58
CA ASN A 55 2.64 -12.24 -13.87
C ASN A 55 2.11 -10.86 -13.46
N TYR A 56 1.33 -10.21 -14.33
CA TYR A 56 0.73 -8.91 -14.04
C TYR A 56 -0.21 -9.00 -12.83
N TYR A 57 -1.19 -9.90 -12.84
CA TYR A 57 -2.16 -10.02 -11.74
C TYR A 57 -1.51 -10.45 -10.43
N GLN A 58 -0.55 -11.39 -10.48
CA GLN A 58 0.22 -11.81 -9.30
C GLN A 58 1.02 -10.64 -8.72
N ALA A 59 1.72 -9.87 -9.55
CA ALA A 59 2.49 -8.73 -9.08
C ALA A 59 1.61 -7.64 -8.45
N VAL A 60 0.48 -7.29 -9.08
CA VAL A 60 -0.47 -6.31 -8.54
C VAL A 60 -1.01 -6.79 -7.19
N ALA A 61 -1.38 -8.07 -7.07
CA ALA A 61 -1.81 -8.66 -5.81
C ALA A 61 -0.75 -8.55 -4.70
N LEU A 62 0.50 -8.90 -4.99
CA LEU A 62 1.61 -8.79 -4.04
C LEU A 62 1.84 -7.34 -3.59
N ILE A 63 1.75 -6.37 -4.50
CA ILE A 63 1.92 -4.95 -4.20
C ILE A 63 0.81 -4.43 -3.28
N LEU A 64 -0.46 -4.75 -3.58
CA LEU A 64 -1.60 -4.33 -2.77
C LEU A 64 -1.58 -4.99 -1.39
N LYS A 65 -1.30 -6.28 -1.32
CA LYS A 65 -1.07 -7.02 -0.06
C LYS A 65 0.02 -6.35 0.78
N SER A 66 1.16 -6.06 0.16
CA SER A 66 2.30 -5.40 0.80
C SER A 66 1.97 -4.01 1.35
N TYR A 67 1.20 -3.23 0.59
CA TYR A 67 0.72 -1.91 1.01
C TYR A 67 -0.15 -2.01 2.28
N TRP A 68 -1.13 -2.92 2.28
CA TRP A 68 -2.04 -3.07 3.42
C TRP A 68 -1.35 -3.62 4.66
N PHE A 69 -0.54 -4.67 4.53
CA PHE A 69 0.25 -5.16 5.66
C PHE A 69 1.21 -4.09 6.21
N GLY A 70 1.86 -3.33 5.32
CA GLY A 70 2.73 -2.22 5.72
C GLY A 70 1.97 -1.14 6.48
N PHE A 71 0.78 -0.77 6.04
CA PHE A 71 -0.08 0.17 6.75
C PHE A 71 -0.50 -0.35 8.13
N MET A 72 -0.90 -1.63 8.21
CA MET A 72 -1.34 -2.25 9.46
C MET A 72 -0.19 -2.37 10.47
N THR A 73 0.96 -2.93 10.08
CA THR A 73 2.06 -3.11 11.03
C THR A 73 2.61 -1.77 11.52
N LEU A 74 2.59 -0.71 10.70
CA LEU A 74 2.96 0.63 11.16
C LEU A 74 1.98 1.23 12.17
N SER A 75 0.73 0.77 12.18
CA SER A 75 -0.32 1.25 13.07
C SER A 75 -0.40 0.43 14.35
N PHE A 76 -0.20 -0.89 14.27
CA PHE A 76 -0.47 -1.84 15.34
C PHE A 76 0.78 -2.56 15.86
N GLY A 77 1.88 -2.59 15.11
CA GLY A 77 3.08 -3.36 15.43
C GLY A 77 2.95 -4.82 14.97
N ASP A 78 3.14 -5.73 15.93
CA ASP A 78 3.02 -7.17 15.70
C ASP A 78 1.57 -7.54 15.40
N MET A 79 1.38 -8.45 14.46
CA MET A 79 0.04 -8.86 14.00
C MET A 79 0.10 -10.21 13.29
N PRO A 80 -1.04 -10.90 13.13
CA PRO A 80 -1.08 -12.12 12.33
C PRO A 80 -0.64 -11.87 10.87
N TYR A 81 0.40 -12.55 10.40
CA TYR A 81 0.93 -12.37 9.04
C TYR A 81 1.15 -13.70 8.32
N THR A 82 2.05 -14.55 8.82
CA THR A 82 2.48 -15.80 8.19
C THR A 82 1.36 -16.83 8.09
N ASN A 83 0.57 -16.98 9.14
CA ASN A 83 -0.59 -17.88 9.20
C ASN A 83 -1.93 -17.14 8.97
N ALA A 84 -1.89 -15.85 8.65
CA ALA A 84 -3.10 -15.10 8.38
C ALA A 84 -3.74 -15.57 7.07
N GLN A 85 -5.07 -15.49 7.02
CA GLN A 85 -5.87 -15.74 5.81
C GLN A 85 -5.79 -17.16 5.24
N GLN A 86 -5.41 -18.12 6.08
CA GLN A 86 -5.30 -19.53 5.73
C GLN A 86 -6.37 -20.38 6.41
N THR A 87 -7.49 -19.78 6.81
CA THR A 87 -8.59 -20.48 7.49
C THR A 87 -9.16 -21.63 6.68
N GLU A 88 -9.02 -21.60 5.35
CA GLU A 88 -9.49 -22.67 4.46
C GLU A 88 -8.61 -23.93 4.50
N ILE A 89 -7.33 -23.80 4.93
CA ILE A 89 -6.43 -24.94 5.14
C ILE A 89 -6.92 -25.80 6.32
N GLY A 90 -7.54 -25.17 7.32
CA GLY A 90 -8.02 -25.81 8.54
C GLY A 90 -6.90 -26.12 9.53
N GLY A 91 -7.18 -25.91 10.82
CA GLY A 91 -6.20 -26.04 11.90
C GLY A 91 -6.32 -24.90 12.91
N ASP A 92 -6.05 -25.18 14.18
CA ASP A 92 -6.21 -24.18 15.25
C ASP A 92 -5.30 -22.97 15.03
N GLU A 93 -4.11 -23.19 14.48
CA GLU A 93 -3.12 -22.18 14.11
C GLU A 93 -3.60 -21.23 12.99
N PHE A 94 -4.60 -21.61 12.20
CA PHE A 94 -5.17 -20.77 11.14
C PHE A 94 -6.48 -20.11 11.55
N PHE A 95 -7.24 -20.74 12.46
CA PHE A 95 -8.42 -20.12 13.08
C PHE A 95 -8.04 -19.05 14.12
N LYS A 96 -6.89 -19.23 14.77
CA LYS A 96 -6.33 -18.30 15.77
C LYS A 96 -4.86 -18.05 15.45
N PRO A 97 -4.56 -17.31 14.38
CA PRO A 97 -3.18 -17.10 13.96
C PRO A 97 -2.41 -16.33 15.03
N VAL A 98 -1.21 -16.83 15.31
CA VAL A 98 -0.25 -16.19 16.20
C VAL A 98 0.25 -14.91 15.55
N TYR A 99 0.65 -13.96 16.38
CA TYR A 99 1.19 -12.69 15.94
C TYR A 99 2.64 -12.88 15.52
N ASP A 100 2.98 -12.37 14.35
CA ASP A 100 4.36 -12.29 13.91
C ASP A 100 4.95 -10.94 14.32
N GLU A 101 6.24 -10.96 14.66
CA GLU A 101 6.98 -9.74 14.94
C GLU A 101 6.99 -8.83 13.71
N GLN A 102 6.89 -7.52 13.93
CA GLN A 102 6.97 -6.51 12.87
C GLN A 102 8.20 -6.70 11.95
N LYS A 103 9.32 -7.20 12.48
CA LYS A 103 10.51 -7.54 11.69
C LYS A 103 10.21 -8.61 10.62
N VAL A 104 9.51 -9.69 10.98
CA VAL A 104 9.14 -10.77 10.07
C VAL A 104 8.18 -10.25 9.01
N ILE A 105 7.22 -9.43 9.42
CA ILE A 105 6.24 -8.81 8.51
C ILE A 105 6.94 -7.95 7.46
N PHE A 106 7.83 -7.03 7.86
CA PHE A 106 8.55 -6.19 6.91
C PHE A 106 9.49 -6.97 5.98
N SER A 107 10.16 -8.01 6.49
CA SER A 107 10.95 -8.90 5.64
C SER A 107 10.09 -9.54 4.55
N GLY A 108 8.90 -10.04 4.90
CA GLY A 108 7.96 -10.61 3.95
C GLY A 108 7.42 -9.58 2.95
N ILE A 109 7.02 -8.39 3.41
CA ILE A 109 6.59 -7.28 2.55
C ILE A 109 7.66 -6.93 1.51
N LEU A 110 8.92 -6.81 1.93
CA LEU A 110 10.01 -6.45 1.01
C LEU A 110 10.30 -7.56 0.00
N GLN A 111 10.15 -8.83 0.39
CA GLN A 111 10.25 -9.98 -0.51
C GLN A 111 9.10 -9.99 -1.54
N ASP A 112 7.86 -9.78 -1.11
CA ASP A 112 6.68 -9.68 -1.98
C ASP A 112 6.86 -8.56 -3.02
N LEU A 113 7.40 -7.40 -2.62
CA LEU A 113 7.66 -6.28 -3.52
C LEU A 113 8.83 -6.55 -4.50
N GLU A 114 9.89 -7.24 -4.07
CA GLU A 114 10.98 -7.67 -4.96
C GLU A 114 10.50 -8.70 -5.99
N GLN A 115 9.65 -9.65 -5.56
CA GLN A 115 9.01 -10.61 -6.44
C GLN A 115 8.11 -9.89 -7.47
N ALA A 116 7.28 -8.94 -7.03
CA ALA A 116 6.44 -8.15 -7.93
C ALA A 116 7.28 -7.36 -8.94
N ASN A 117 8.38 -6.73 -8.52
CA ASN A 117 9.31 -6.05 -9.43
C ASN A 117 9.89 -7.01 -10.49
N THR A 118 10.19 -8.25 -10.10
CA THR A 118 10.72 -9.28 -11.00
C THR A 118 9.68 -9.76 -11.99
N LEU A 119 8.46 -10.05 -11.53
CA LEU A 119 7.34 -10.49 -12.38
C LEU A 119 7.01 -9.46 -13.46
N LEU A 120 7.09 -8.17 -13.14
CA LEU A 120 6.80 -7.07 -14.05
C LEU A 120 7.99 -6.61 -14.91
N LYS A 121 9.17 -7.25 -14.79
CA LYS A 121 10.41 -6.75 -15.40
C LYS A 121 10.31 -6.56 -16.93
N ASN A 122 9.62 -7.49 -17.61
CA ASN A 122 9.45 -7.49 -19.05
C ASN A 122 7.99 -7.28 -19.49
N ALA A 123 7.08 -7.01 -18.55
CA ALA A 123 5.66 -6.90 -18.85
C ALA A 123 5.34 -5.55 -19.50
N GLY A 124 4.53 -5.59 -20.56
CA GLY A 124 3.95 -4.42 -21.21
C GLY A 124 2.60 -4.02 -20.60
N VAL A 125 1.73 -3.44 -21.41
CA VAL A 125 0.35 -3.14 -20.99
C VAL A 125 -0.48 -4.43 -20.99
N CYS A 126 -1.07 -4.78 -19.85
CA CYS A 126 -2.02 -5.88 -19.74
C CYS A 126 -3.40 -5.44 -20.23
N ALA A 127 -3.75 -5.78 -21.48
CA ALA A 127 -5.02 -5.37 -22.10
C ALA A 127 -6.26 -5.85 -21.33
N GLU A 128 -6.20 -7.06 -20.75
CA GLU A 128 -7.32 -7.62 -19.96
C GLU A 128 -7.58 -6.86 -18.66
N ALA A 129 -6.58 -6.15 -18.14
CA ALA A 129 -6.68 -5.41 -16.89
C ALA A 129 -7.13 -3.96 -17.08
N VAL A 130 -7.26 -3.43 -18.31
CA VAL A 130 -7.53 -2.00 -18.56
C VAL A 130 -8.79 -1.49 -17.85
N ASP A 131 -9.85 -2.30 -17.85
CA ASP A 131 -11.13 -1.93 -17.21
C ASP A 131 -11.13 -2.18 -15.70
N ALA A 132 -10.42 -3.21 -15.23
CA ALA A 132 -10.35 -3.60 -13.82
C ALA A 132 -9.34 -2.75 -13.02
N ASP A 133 -8.19 -2.42 -13.62
CA ASP A 133 -7.16 -1.57 -13.04
C ASP A 133 -7.55 -0.10 -13.18
N VAL A 134 -8.18 0.41 -12.12
CA VAL A 134 -8.57 1.82 -12.04
C VAL A 134 -7.39 2.78 -11.87
N MET A 135 -6.22 2.29 -11.42
CA MET A 135 -5.07 3.13 -11.07
C MET A 135 -4.14 3.36 -12.27
N TYR A 136 -3.73 2.28 -12.93
CA TYR A 136 -2.73 2.34 -14.01
C TYR A 136 -3.18 1.75 -15.34
N LYS A 137 -4.44 1.33 -15.45
CA LYS A 137 -5.04 0.88 -16.72
C LYS A 137 -4.24 -0.23 -17.40
N GLY A 138 -3.70 -1.17 -16.61
CA GLY A 138 -2.91 -2.29 -17.13
C GLY A 138 -1.43 -1.98 -17.35
N ASP A 139 -0.96 -0.76 -17.08
CA ASP A 139 0.45 -0.37 -17.27
C ASP A 139 1.35 -1.02 -16.19
N ALA A 140 2.01 -2.12 -16.58
CA ALA A 140 2.92 -2.87 -15.73
C ALA A 140 4.12 -2.03 -15.24
N LEU A 141 4.62 -1.10 -16.07
CA LEU A 141 5.77 -0.29 -15.69
C LEU A 141 5.40 0.67 -14.55
N LYS A 142 4.19 1.23 -14.55
CA LYS A 142 3.71 2.07 -13.45
C LYS A 142 3.52 1.28 -12.16
N TRP A 143 2.96 0.07 -12.24
CA TRP A 143 2.89 -0.83 -11.08
C TRP A 143 4.29 -1.19 -10.54
N ARG A 144 5.25 -1.48 -11.42
CA ARG A 144 6.64 -1.75 -11.06
C ARG A 144 7.30 -0.54 -10.39
N LYS A 145 7.08 0.68 -10.93
CA LYS A 145 7.52 1.94 -10.32
C LYS A 145 6.94 2.15 -8.93
N PHE A 146 5.65 1.86 -8.76
CA PHE A 146 4.97 1.95 -7.47
C PHE A 146 5.55 0.96 -6.46
N ALA A 147 5.75 -0.31 -6.85
CA ALA A 147 6.35 -1.34 -5.99
C ALA A 147 7.71 -0.92 -5.44
N ASN A 148 8.62 -0.47 -6.31
CA ASN A 148 9.95 -0.03 -5.91
C ASN A 148 9.92 1.24 -5.05
N SER A 149 9.02 2.17 -5.36
CA SER A 149 8.85 3.39 -4.55
C SER A 149 8.28 3.08 -3.16
N LEU A 150 7.41 2.07 -3.07
CA LEU A 150 6.91 1.56 -1.80
C LEU A 150 8.01 0.87 -0.98
N SER A 151 8.86 0.06 -1.62
CA SER A 151 10.06 -0.50 -0.98
C SER A 151 10.98 0.59 -0.45
N LEU A 152 11.25 1.64 -1.24
CA LEU A 152 12.02 2.79 -0.78
C LEU A 152 11.39 3.47 0.45
N ARG A 153 10.07 3.67 0.44
CA ARG A 153 9.34 4.20 1.61
C ARG A 153 9.56 3.33 2.85
N PHE A 154 9.51 2.00 2.72
CA PHE A 154 9.74 1.10 3.84
C PHE A 154 11.19 1.07 4.30
N TYR A 155 12.17 1.06 3.39
CA TYR A 155 13.58 1.17 3.77
C TYR A 155 13.88 2.49 4.50
N MET A 156 13.30 3.61 4.05
CA MET A 156 13.45 4.89 4.77
C MET A 156 12.84 4.84 6.16
N ARG A 157 11.66 4.21 6.30
CA ARG A 157 11.00 4.01 7.60
C ARG A 157 11.85 3.13 8.53
N LEU A 158 12.56 2.16 7.98
CA LEU A 158 13.40 1.23 8.71
C LEU A 158 14.86 1.70 8.83
N SER A 159 15.18 2.95 8.49
CA SER A 159 16.56 3.46 8.36
C SER A 159 17.44 3.24 9.60
N GLU A 160 16.85 3.25 10.79
CA GLU A 160 17.56 3.01 12.06
C GLU A 160 17.63 1.53 12.48
N LYS A 161 16.99 0.63 11.72
CA LYS A 161 16.95 -0.81 11.99
C LYS A 161 18.07 -1.50 11.21
N ILE A 162 19.28 -1.40 11.73
CA ILE A 162 20.46 -2.05 11.12
C ILE A 162 20.76 -3.35 11.87
N SER A 163 21.00 -4.42 11.12
CA SER A 163 21.48 -5.70 11.64
C SER A 163 22.45 -6.34 10.64
N THR A 164 23.12 -7.42 11.05
CA THR A 164 24.07 -8.15 10.19
C THR A 164 23.47 -8.55 8.84
N ASP A 165 22.17 -8.88 8.82
CA ASP A 165 21.47 -9.37 7.63
C ASP A 165 20.55 -8.32 6.99
N PHE A 166 20.52 -7.09 7.52
CA PHE A 166 19.60 -6.06 7.05
C PHE A 166 20.22 -4.66 7.18
N ASP A 167 20.52 -4.05 6.03
CA ASP A 167 21.02 -2.69 5.89
C ASP A 167 20.09 -1.88 4.96
N PRO A 168 19.19 -1.05 5.51
CA PRO A 168 18.32 -0.19 4.71
C PRO A 168 19.07 0.80 3.82
N ALA A 169 20.18 1.36 4.29
CA ALA A 169 20.93 2.38 3.55
C ALA A 169 21.60 1.78 2.31
N ALA A 170 22.20 0.60 2.45
CA ALA A 170 22.74 -0.15 1.31
C ALA A 170 21.66 -0.52 0.30
N ASN A 171 20.47 -0.93 0.75
CA ASN A 171 19.35 -1.26 -0.14
C ASN A 171 18.80 -0.03 -0.87
N ILE A 172 18.65 1.11 -0.19
CA ILE A 172 18.28 2.38 -0.83
C ILE A 172 19.31 2.74 -1.91
N ALA A 173 20.61 2.67 -1.59
CA ALA A 173 21.67 2.96 -2.55
C ALA A 173 21.64 2.01 -3.77
N LYS A 174 21.40 0.71 -3.54
CA LYS A 174 21.24 -0.29 -4.61
C LYS A 174 20.09 0.09 -5.56
N MET A 175 18.94 0.49 -5.02
CA MET A 175 17.76 0.82 -5.81
C MET A 175 17.96 2.12 -6.61
N VAL A 176 18.47 3.17 -5.96
CA VAL A 176 18.67 4.48 -6.59
C VAL A 176 19.73 4.44 -7.69
N ASN A 177 20.81 3.67 -7.49
CA ASN A 177 21.90 3.56 -8.46
C ASN A 177 21.58 2.63 -9.65
N ASN A 178 20.51 1.84 -9.59
CA ASN A 178 20.15 0.86 -10.63
C ASN A 178 18.71 1.05 -11.11
N SER A 179 18.39 2.24 -11.63
CA SER A 179 17.02 2.60 -12.06
C SER A 179 16.43 1.71 -13.17
N GLY A 180 17.26 1.02 -13.97
CA GLY A 180 16.77 0.02 -14.94
C GLY A 180 16.24 -1.26 -14.30
N GLU A 181 16.82 -1.67 -13.17
CA GLU A 181 16.40 -2.83 -12.39
C GLU A 181 15.31 -2.46 -11.38
N PHE A 182 15.36 -1.24 -10.85
CA PHE A 182 14.42 -0.69 -9.88
C PHE A 182 13.88 0.67 -10.38
N PRO A 183 13.01 0.68 -11.41
CA PRO A 183 12.36 1.93 -11.82
C PRO A 183 11.51 2.45 -10.66
N ILE A 184 11.53 3.76 -10.41
CA ILE A 184 10.80 4.44 -9.33
C ILE A 184 9.87 5.52 -9.89
N LEU A 185 9.00 6.05 -9.04
CA LEU A 185 8.14 7.19 -9.37
C LEU A 185 8.99 8.45 -9.54
N ASP A 186 9.02 8.98 -10.75
CA ASP A 186 9.88 10.07 -11.21
C ASP A 186 9.09 11.26 -11.79
N SER A 187 7.78 11.09 -12.03
CA SER A 187 6.90 12.12 -12.58
C SER A 187 5.48 12.01 -12.01
N ASN A 188 4.74 13.12 -12.09
CA ASN A 188 3.34 13.17 -11.65
C ASN A 188 2.42 12.21 -12.43
N GLU A 189 2.77 11.86 -13.67
CA GLU A 189 1.98 10.94 -14.52
C GLU A 189 2.04 9.48 -14.04
N SER A 190 3.03 9.18 -13.19
CA SER A 190 3.19 7.86 -12.58
C SER A 190 2.56 7.78 -11.19
N ASN A 191 2.00 8.88 -10.66
CA ASN A 191 1.43 8.92 -9.31
C ASN A 191 0.41 7.80 -9.09
N ALA A 192 0.55 7.10 -7.95
CA ALA A 192 -0.43 6.14 -7.48
C ALA A 192 -1.62 6.91 -6.90
N SER A 193 -2.59 7.25 -7.76
CA SER A 193 -3.80 7.98 -7.37
C SER A 193 -5.03 7.36 -8.00
N ILE A 194 -6.11 7.31 -7.23
CA ILE A 194 -7.43 6.90 -7.70
C ILE A 194 -8.30 8.14 -7.62
N SER A 195 -8.80 8.61 -8.77
CA SER A 195 -9.79 9.67 -8.79
C SER A 195 -11.07 9.18 -8.16
N PHE A 196 -11.66 10.00 -7.30
CA PHE A 196 -12.98 9.68 -6.77
C PHE A 196 -14.04 9.74 -7.86
N VAL A 197 -15.10 8.95 -7.69
CA VAL A 197 -16.25 8.93 -8.60
C VAL A 197 -17.06 10.21 -8.38
N GLY A 198 -17.08 11.09 -9.37
CA GLY A 198 -17.82 12.34 -9.34
C GLY A 198 -17.75 13.09 -10.67
N THR A 199 -18.71 13.97 -10.91
CA THR A 199 -18.68 14.89 -12.07
C THR A 199 -18.04 16.23 -11.71
N ASP A 200 -17.83 16.53 -10.42
CA ASP A 200 -17.22 17.75 -9.91
C ASP A 200 -16.64 17.58 -8.48
N ASP A 201 -15.97 18.62 -7.97
CA ASP A 201 -15.35 18.65 -6.63
C ASP A 201 -16.39 18.55 -5.49
N ILE A 202 -17.65 18.87 -5.74
CA ILE A 202 -18.72 18.87 -4.73
C ILE A 202 -19.27 17.46 -4.50
N ASN A 203 -19.22 16.60 -5.53
CA ASN A 203 -19.79 15.25 -5.48
C ASN A 203 -18.77 14.11 -5.49
N SER A 204 -17.48 14.43 -5.60
CA SER A 204 -16.38 13.45 -5.61
C SER A 204 -15.82 13.10 -4.22
N TRP A 205 -16.23 13.75 -3.12
CA TRP A 205 -15.68 13.44 -1.79
C TRP A 205 -16.35 12.22 -1.11
N ILE A 206 -15.64 11.55 -0.19
CA ILE A 206 -16.18 10.45 0.65
C ILE A 206 -17.31 10.98 1.55
N GLY A 207 -18.57 10.71 1.16
CA GLY A 207 -19.77 11.25 1.81
C GLY A 207 -20.62 12.15 0.89
N GLY A 208 -20.15 12.41 -0.33
CA GLY A 208 -20.88 13.16 -1.35
C GLY A 208 -22.13 12.44 -1.88
N PRO A 209 -23.04 13.18 -2.55
CA PRO A 209 -24.35 12.67 -2.98
C PRO A 209 -24.30 11.40 -3.86
N LEU A 210 -23.20 11.20 -4.59
CA LEU A 210 -23.02 10.05 -5.49
C LEU A 210 -22.47 8.80 -4.80
N TYR A 211 -21.86 8.91 -3.61
CA TYR A 211 -21.42 7.73 -2.85
C TYR A 211 -22.63 6.93 -2.32
N PHE A 212 -23.74 7.61 -2.02
CA PHE A 212 -24.97 6.98 -1.51
C PHE A 212 -26.00 6.63 -2.59
N SER A 213 -25.82 7.02 -3.86
CA SER A 213 -26.81 6.77 -4.91
C SER A 213 -26.78 5.35 -5.48
N PHE A 214 -25.83 4.50 -5.05
CA PHE A 214 -25.65 3.13 -5.53
C PHE A 214 -25.69 2.06 -4.42
N ARG A 215 -26.29 2.37 -3.25
CA ARG A 215 -26.63 1.36 -2.23
C ARG A 215 -28.14 1.17 -2.12
#